data_AF-A0A9N9IU62-F1
#
_entry.id   AF-A0A9N9IU62-F1
#
_cell.length_a   1.000
_cell.length_b   1.000
_cell.length_c   1.000
_cell.angle_alpha   90.00
_cell.angle_beta   90.00
_cell.angle_gamma   90.00
#
_symmetry.space_group_name_H-M   'P 1'
#
loop_
_entity.id
_entity.type
_entity.pdbx_description
1 polymer ?
#
loop_
_entity_poly.entity_id
_entity_poly.type
_entity_poly.pdbx_seq_one_letter_code
_entity_poly.pdbx_strand_id
1 'polypeptide(L)'
;GGEVPKPEYESDEVFMICMTVHWYDENEPLQKICLCTQDLNTNEDWMFKKSNSQEELILDFAYCVKAVNPDIMIGFNDGGYDWPFILKKAEQFDILREFVNVMEEKKFSGSSLEDAKFNIHEKCIKITPQDSVKVMYFRKPGVLMMDVMVSCRKRYSNSEKNSLSYFLEIANLEGKMNLSHLTLRKYYHDAKEGITGPK
;
A
#
# COMPACT_ATOMS: atom_id res chain seq x y z
N GLY A 1 -17.12 15.30 -7.23
CA GLY A 1 -15.88 14.52 -7.36
C GLY A 1 -15.94 13.44 -6.32
N GLY A 2 -15.66 12.18 -6.67
CA GLY A 2 -15.66 11.09 -5.69
C GLY A 2 -14.57 11.34 -4.65
N GLU A 3 -14.92 11.28 -3.37
CA GLU A 3 -13.95 11.38 -2.29
C GLU A 3 -12.92 10.24 -2.37
N VAL A 4 -11.74 10.47 -1.82
CA VAL A 4 -10.73 9.42 -1.64
C VAL A 4 -11.32 8.35 -0.73
N PRO A 5 -11.18 7.05 -1.05
CA PRO A 5 -11.69 5.96 -0.22
C PRO A 5 -11.14 6.03 1.21
N LYS A 6 -11.96 5.72 2.21
CA LYS A 6 -11.58 5.74 3.62
C LYS A 6 -11.83 4.38 4.29
N PRO A 7 -10.94 3.90 5.17
CA PRO A 7 -11.06 2.56 5.73
C PRO A 7 -12.26 2.39 6.67
N GLU A 8 -12.83 3.48 7.19
CA GLU A 8 -14.03 3.46 8.03
C GLU A 8 -15.28 3.04 7.26
N TYR A 9 -15.30 3.22 5.93
CA TYR A 9 -16.42 2.83 5.10
C TYR A 9 -16.27 1.39 4.65
N GLU A 10 -17.28 0.57 4.94
CA GLU A 10 -17.33 -0.85 4.55
C GLU A 10 -17.28 -1.01 3.02
N SER A 11 -17.93 -0.08 2.29
CA SER A 11 -17.97 -0.06 0.82
C SER A 11 -16.63 0.31 0.16
N ASP A 12 -15.68 0.85 0.92
CA ASP A 12 -14.34 1.13 0.43
C ASP A 12 -13.44 -0.08 0.73
N GLU A 13 -13.26 -0.93 -0.28
CA GLU A 13 -12.59 -2.22 -0.18
C GLU A 13 -11.13 -2.13 -0.67
N VAL A 14 -10.25 -2.93 -0.07
CA VAL A 14 -8.93 -3.20 -0.68
C VAL A 14 -9.10 -4.30 -1.72
N PHE A 15 -9.10 -3.92 -2.99
CA PHE A 15 -9.33 -4.85 -4.09
C PHE A 15 -8.08 -5.17 -4.92
N MET A 16 -7.02 -4.39 -4.78
CA MET A 16 -5.77 -4.59 -5.52
C MET A 16 -4.58 -4.04 -4.73
N ILE A 17 -3.51 -4.82 -4.64
CA ILE A 17 -2.18 -4.38 -4.16
C ILE A 17 -1.16 -4.77 -5.22
N CYS A 18 -0.40 -3.79 -5.69
CA CYS A 18 0.69 -3.99 -6.64
C CYS A 18 2.01 -3.64 -5.98
N MET A 19 3.04 -4.43 -6.26
CA MET A 19 4.40 -4.19 -5.78
C MET A 19 5.41 -4.57 -6.85
N THR A 20 6.53 -3.89 -6.85
CA THR A 20 7.69 -4.22 -7.67
C THR A 20 8.90 -4.44 -6.77
N VAL A 21 9.62 -5.53 -6.98
CA VAL A 21 10.84 -5.89 -6.26
C VAL A 21 12.03 -5.56 -7.14
N HIS A 22 13.02 -4.90 -6.57
CA HIS A 22 14.20 -4.40 -7.29
C HIS A 22 15.48 -4.73 -6.53
N TRP A 23 16.57 -4.93 -7.24
CA TRP A 23 17.90 -4.71 -6.67
C TRP A 23 18.15 -3.21 -6.56
N TYR A 24 18.91 -2.77 -5.54
CA TYR A 24 19.03 -1.35 -5.21
C TYR A 24 19.63 -0.48 -6.34
N ASP A 25 20.44 -1.09 -7.22
CA ASP A 25 21.16 -0.46 -8.33
C ASP A 25 20.60 -0.81 -9.71
N GLU A 26 19.47 -1.52 -9.78
CA GLU A 26 18.80 -1.87 -11.03
C GLU A 26 17.51 -1.06 -11.19
N ASN A 27 17.30 -0.52 -12.40
CA ASN A 27 16.06 0.19 -12.74
C ASN A 27 14.93 -0.76 -13.12
N GLU A 28 15.27 -1.95 -13.62
CA GLU A 28 14.29 -2.96 -14.01
C GLU A 28 13.93 -3.82 -12.80
N PRO A 29 12.63 -4.05 -12.55
CA PRO A 29 12.23 -4.88 -11.43
C PRO A 29 12.59 -6.34 -11.68
N LEU A 30 13.18 -6.96 -10.66
CA LEU A 30 13.34 -8.41 -10.56
C LEU A 30 11.98 -9.12 -10.65
N GLN A 31 10.96 -8.53 -10.01
CA GLN A 31 9.61 -9.10 -10.00
C GLN A 31 8.55 -8.00 -9.95
N LYS A 32 7.50 -8.15 -10.76
CA LYS A 32 6.26 -7.38 -10.66
C LYS A 32 5.16 -8.30 -10.13
N ILE A 33 4.48 -7.90 -9.06
CA ILE A 33 3.45 -8.72 -8.39
C ILE A 33 2.16 -7.91 -8.29
N CYS A 34 1.04 -8.52 -8.68
CA CYS A 34 -0.30 -7.98 -8.52
C CYS A 34 -1.17 -8.99 -7.75
N LEU A 35 -1.67 -8.54 -6.60
CA LEU A 35 -2.69 -9.24 -5.81
C LEU A 35 -4.02 -8.55 -6.10
N CYS A 36 -5.06 -9.29 -6.50
CA CYS A 36 -6.37 -8.71 -6.81
C CYS A 36 -7.53 -9.61 -6.39
N THR A 37 -8.66 -9.00 -6.03
CA THR A 37 -9.90 -9.75 -5.75
C THR A 37 -10.66 -10.17 -7.02
N GLN A 38 -10.31 -9.60 -8.17
CA GLN A 38 -10.95 -9.88 -9.46
C GLN A 38 -9.98 -10.53 -10.44
N ASP A 39 -10.52 -11.28 -11.39
CA ASP A 39 -9.73 -11.80 -12.51
C ASP A 39 -9.18 -10.64 -13.35
N LEU A 40 -7.93 -10.79 -13.79
CA LEU A 40 -7.29 -9.84 -14.67
C LEU A 40 -6.98 -10.51 -16.01
N ASN A 41 -7.08 -9.74 -17.09
CA ASN A 41 -6.42 -10.09 -18.33
C ASN A 41 -4.92 -9.79 -18.14
N THR A 42 -4.20 -10.79 -17.64
CA THR A 42 -2.78 -10.64 -17.30
C THR A 42 -1.91 -10.53 -18.55
N ASN A 43 -0.85 -9.73 -18.48
CA ASN A 43 0.29 -9.84 -19.37
C ASN A 43 1.31 -10.84 -18.79
N GLU A 44 2.17 -11.39 -19.64
CA GLU A 44 3.17 -12.40 -19.21
C GLU A 44 4.19 -11.84 -18.19
N ASP A 45 4.35 -10.51 -18.09
CA ASP A 45 5.37 -9.86 -17.26
C ASP A 45 5.01 -9.74 -15.76
N TRP A 46 3.76 -9.97 -15.36
CA TRP A 46 3.31 -9.80 -13.97
C TRP A 46 2.96 -11.14 -13.33
N MET A 47 3.52 -11.38 -12.14
CA MET A 47 3.01 -12.42 -11.26
C MET A 47 1.67 -11.98 -10.69
N PHE A 48 0.62 -12.65 -11.13
CA PHE A 48 -0.74 -12.40 -10.66
C PHE A 48 -1.18 -13.45 -9.65
N LYS A 49 -1.78 -12.99 -8.54
CA LYS A 49 -2.52 -13.84 -7.62
C LYS A 49 -3.91 -13.27 -7.41
N LYS A 50 -4.92 -14.10 -7.69
CA LYS A 50 -6.30 -13.82 -7.30
C LYS A 50 -6.51 -14.21 -5.84
N SER A 51 -7.08 -13.30 -5.05
CA SER A 51 -7.56 -13.55 -3.70
C SER A 51 -9.09 -13.57 -3.72
N ASN A 52 -9.74 -14.42 -2.94
CA ASN A 52 -11.21 -14.57 -2.99
C ASN A 52 -11.94 -13.46 -2.25
N SER A 53 -11.23 -12.72 -1.38
CA SER A 53 -11.77 -11.62 -0.61
C SER A 53 -10.69 -10.58 -0.27
N GLN A 54 -11.10 -9.43 0.26
CA GLN A 54 -10.14 -8.39 0.66
C GLN A 54 -9.30 -8.81 1.89
N GLU A 55 -9.86 -9.65 2.76
CA GLU A 55 -9.17 -10.25 3.91
C GLU A 55 -8.04 -11.15 3.44
N GLU A 56 -8.33 -12.04 2.50
CA GLU A 56 -7.32 -12.91 1.89
C GLU A 56 -6.26 -12.08 1.16
N LEU A 57 -6.66 -11.04 0.43
CA LEU A 57 -5.74 -10.14 -0.26
C LEU A 57 -4.77 -9.43 0.71
N ILE A 58 -5.26 -8.97 1.87
CA ILE A 58 -4.43 -8.33 2.90
C ILE A 58 -3.44 -9.34 3.50
N LEU A 59 -3.86 -10.58 3.75
CA LEU A 59 -2.96 -11.64 4.22
C LEU A 59 -1.96 -12.06 3.14
N ASP A 60 -2.37 -12.14 1.89
CA ASP A 60 -1.51 -12.41 0.74
C ASP A 60 -0.42 -11.35 0.60
N PHE A 61 -0.74 -10.08 0.86
CA PHE A 61 0.25 -9.02 0.94
C PHE A 61 1.30 -9.31 2.04
N ALA A 62 0.87 -9.71 3.25
CA ALA A 62 1.80 -10.09 4.31
C ALA A 62 2.69 -11.28 3.93
N TYR A 63 2.11 -12.31 3.30
CA TYR A 63 2.87 -13.47 2.82
C TYR A 63 3.85 -13.09 1.71
N CYS A 64 3.49 -12.17 0.82
CA CYS A 64 4.37 -11.65 -0.21
C CYS A 64 5.56 -10.91 0.41
N VAL A 65 5.31 -9.98 1.35
CA VAL A 65 6.40 -9.26 2.04
C VAL A 65 7.31 -10.22 2.79
N LYS A 66 6.74 -11.25 3.45
CA LYS A 66 7.53 -12.31 4.08
C LYS A 66 8.40 -13.08 3.08
N ALA A 67 7.84 -13.45 1.92
CA ALA A 67 8.56 -14.23 0.92
C ALA A 67 9.66 -13.42 0.23
N VAL A 68 9.40 -12.14 -0.07
CA VAL A 68 10.39 -11.22 -0.63
C VAL A 68 11.46 -10.88 0.39
N ASN A 69 11.08 -10.76 1.68
CA ASN A 69 11.94 -10.36 2.79
C ASN A 69 12.81 -9.12 2.46
N PRO A 70 12.19 -7.96 2.15
CA PRO A 70 12.92 -6.81 1.66
C PRO A 70 13.75 -6.13 2.76
N ASP A 71 14.93 -5.63 2.43
CA ASP A 71 15.70 -4.74 3.32
C ASP A 71 15.06 -3.34 3.42
N ILE A 72 14.43 -2.88 2.33
CA ILE A 72 13.82 -1.55 2.21
C ILE A 72 12.43 -1.68 1.59
N MET A 73 11.43 -1.03 2.20
CA MET A 73 10.11 -0.82 1.61
C MET A 73 9.90 0.66 1.35
N ILE A 74 9.53 0.98 0.12
CA ILE A 74 9.40 2.35 -0.37
C ILE A 74 8.04 2.50 -1.03
N GLY A 75 7.36 3.60 -0.74
CA GLY A 75 6.14 3.98 -1.44
C GLY A 75 5.82 5.46 -1.24
N PHE A 76 4.75 5.92 -1.89
CA PHE A 76 4.40 7.33 -1.92
C PHE A 76 3.14 7.57 -1.10
N ASN A 77 3.28 8.24 0.05
CA ASN A 77 2.22 8.48 1.01
C ASN A 77 1.70 7.22 1.73
N ASP A 78 2.49 6.14 1.77
CA ASP A 78 2.13 4.90 2.46
C ASP A 78 1.79 5.16 3.94
N GLY A 79 2.55 6.03 4.59
CA GLY A 79 2.34 6.33 6.01
C GLY A 79 1.10 7.19 6.26
N GLY A 80 0.66 7.95 5.25
CA GLY A 80 -0.51 8.81 5.31
C GLY A 80 -1.80 8.16 4.78
N TYR A 81 -1.69 7.06 4.03
CA TYR A 81 -2.83 6.42 3.39
C TYR A 81 -2.78 4.88 3.45
N ASP A 82 -1.85 4.23 2.75
CA ASP A 82 -1.88 2.78 2.51
C ASP A 82 -1.80 1.96 3.81
N TRP A 83 -0.81 2.24 4.68
CA TRP A 83 -0.67 1.56 5.96
C TRP A 83 -1.87 1.78 6.90
N PRO A 84 -2.34 3.02 7.15
CA PRO A 84 -3.57 3.24 7.90
C PRO A 84 -4.74 2.42 7.35
N PHE A 85 -4.90 2.36 6.03
CA PHE A 85 -6.00 1.67 5.39
C PHE A 85 -5.93 0.15 5.60
N ILE A 86 -4.78 -0.46 5.29
CA ILE A 86 -4.55 -1.90 5.43
C ILE A 86 -4.69 -2.33 6.89
N LEU A 87 -4.05 -1.61 7.83
CA LEU A 87 -4.09 -1.96 9.25
C LEU A 87 -5.49 -1.82 9.83
N LYS A 88 -6.24 -0.79 9.41
CA LYS A 88 -7.61 -0.58 9.88
C LYS A 88 -8.57 -1.65 9.34
N LYS A 89 -8.44 -2.02 8.07
CA LYS A 89 -9.21 -3.14 7.49
C LYS A 89 -8.85 -4.46 8.16
N ALA A 90 -7.57 -4.72 8.39
CA ALA A 90 -7.14 -5.91 9.12
C ALA A 90 -7.73 -6.00 10.53
N GLU A 91 -7.86 -4.86 11.24
CA GLU A 91 -8.55 -4.79 12.54
C GLU A 91 -10.07 -5.05 12.41
N GLN A 92 -10.74 -4.46 11.41
CA GLN A 92 -12.18 -4.64 11.19
C GLN A 92 -12.55 -6.10 10.87
N PHE A 93 -11.67 -6.82 10.17
CA PHE A 93 -11.89 -8.22 9.80
C PHE A 93 -11.33 -9.23 10.83
N ASP A 94 -10.82 -8.77 11.97
CA ASP A 94 -10.19 -9.62 12.99
C ASP A 94 -9.00 -10.47 12.48
N ILE A 95 -8.34 -10.02 11.40
CA ILE A 95 -7.16 -10.67 10.82
C ILE A 95 -5.85 -9.98 11.22
N LEU A 96 -5.90 -8.89 11.99
CA LEU A 96 -4.70 -8.11 12.34
C LEU A 96 -3.64 -8.97 13.03
N ARG A 97 -4.04 -9.85 13.95
CA ARG A 97 -3.08 -10.75 14.62
C ARG A 97 -2.40 -11.69 13.64
N GLU A 98 -3.16 -12.27 12.71
CA GLU A 98 -2.61 -13.15 11.69
C GLU A 98 -1.65 -12.40 10.77
N PHE A 99 -2.06 -11.21 10.30
CA PHE A 99 -1.22 -10.31 9.51
C PHE A 99 0.13 -10.05 10.19
N VAL A 100 0.13 -9.66 11.47
CA VAL A 100 1.37 -9.40 12.22
C VAL A 100 2.20 -10.67 12.41
N ASN A 101 1.57 -11.81 12.70
CA ASN A 101 2.30 -13.08 12.87
C ASN A 101 3.02 -13.49 11.57
N VAL A 102 2.39 -13.28 10.41
CA VAL A 102 3.01 -13.52 9.10
C VAL A 102 4.16 -12.55 8.87
N MET A 103 3.94 -11.25 9.06
CA MET A 103 4.94 -10.20 8.83
C MET A 103 6.18 -10.34 9.73
N GLU A 104 6.01 -10.77 10.98
CA GLU A 104 7.08 -10.93 11.96
C GLU A 104 7.77 -12.30 11.90
N GLU A 105 7.25 -13.23 11.10
CA GLU A 105 7.75 -14.62 11.03
C GLU A 105 7.72 -15.34 12.40
N LYS A 106 6.85 -14.88 13.31
CA LYS A 106 6.72 -15.45 14.66
C LYS A 106 6.03 -16.82 14.56
N LYS A 107 6.66 -17.83 15.18
CA LYS A 107 6.09 -19.19 15.32
C LYS A 107 5.13 -19.35 16.52
N PHE A 108 4.80 -18.28 17.25
CA PHE A 108 4.13 -18.43 18.55
C PHE A 108 2.60 -18.38 18.48
N SER A 109 1.99 -19.48 18.92
CA SER A 109 0.60 -19.55 19.37
C SER A 109 0.47 -18.85 20.74
N GLY A 110 0.07 -17.58 20.77
CA GLY A 110 -0.20 -16.88 22.03
C GLY A 110 -0.08 -15.36 22.03
N SER A 111 0.29 -14.72 20.92
CA SER A 111 0.31 -13.25 20.83
C SER A 111 -1.11 -12.68 21.03
N SER A 112 -1.24 -11.70 21.91
CA SER A 112 -2.47 -10.94 22.08
C SER A 112 -2.67 -9.93 20.94
N LEU A 113 -3.86 -9.32 20.86
CA LEU A 113 -4.09 -8.22 19.93
C LEU A 113 -3.22 -7.00 20.31
N GLU A 114 -2.97 -6.80 21.61
CA GLU A 114 -2.06 -5.78 22.13
C GLU A 114 -0.63 -6.00 21.65
N ASP A 115 -0.17 -7.26 21.62
CA ASP A 115 1.16 -7.60 21.08
C ASP A 115 1.25 -7.29 19.59
N ALA A 116 0.17 -7.54 18.83
CA ALA A 116 0.12 -7.18 17.40
C ALA A 116 0.21 -5.66 17.20
N LYS A 117 -0.46 -4.89 18.05
CA LYS A 117 -0.44 -3.42 18.01
C LYS A 117 0.91 -2.82 18.38
N PHE A 118 1.78 -3.54 19.09
CA PHE A 118 3.14 -3.08 19.40
C PHE A 118 4.00 -2.80 18.16
N ASN A 119 3.76 -3.53 17.06
CA ASN A 119 4.44 -3.30 15.79
C ASN A 119 3.78 -2.18 14.96
N ILE A 120 2.67 -1.59 15.39
CA ILE A 120 2.04 -0.47 14.70
C ILE A 120 2.56 0.82 15.33
N HIS A 121 3.20 1.64 14.51
CA HIS A 121 3.80 2.88 14.95
C HIS A 121 3.12 4.08 14.31
N GLU A 122 2.82 5.09 15.14
CA GLU A 122 2.48 6.43 14.66
C GLU A 122 3.66 7.38 14.98
N LYS A 123 4.04 8.21 14.01
CA LYS A 123 5.05 9.26 14.20
C LYS A 123 4.57 10.57 13.61
N CYS A 124 4.80 11.65 14.34
CA CYS A 124 4.69 13.00 13.79
C CYS A 124 6.08 13.44 13.31
N ILE A 125 6.24 13.55 11.99
CA ILE A 125 7.49 13.95 11.34
C ILE A 125 7.41 15.44 11.03
N LYS A 126 8.33 16.23 11.61
CA LYS A 126 8.48 17.65 11.25
C LYS A 126 9.03 17.77 9.83
N ILE A 127 8.35 18.58 9.00
CA ILE A 127 8.78 18.94 7.64
C ILE A 127 9.50 20.28 7.69
N THR A 128 8.85 21.28 8.30
CA THR A 128 9.41 22.61 8.58
C THR A 128 9.18 22.93 10.06
N PRO A 129 9.66 24.08 10.59
CA PRO A 129 9.32 24.49 11.94
C PRO A 129 7.81 24.70 12.17
N GLN A 130 7.04 24.98 11.10
CA GLN A 130 5.59 25.27 11.15
C GLN A 130 4.72 24.11 10.65
N ASP A 131 5.30 23.12 9.96
CA ASP A 131 4.57 22.05 9.30
C ASP A 131 5.08 20.66 9.70
N SER A 132 4.15 19.74 9.91
CA SER A 132 4.44 18.35 10.30
C SER A 132 3.42 17.41 9.68
N VAL A 133 3.85 16.17 9.43
CA VAL A 133 3.02 15.12 8.88
C VAL A 133 2.93 13.96 9.86
N LYS A 134 1.72 13.45 10.09
CA LYS A 134 1.52 12.21 10.82
C LYS A 134 1.66 11.05 9.85
N VAL A 135 2.45 10.05 10.25
CA VAL A 135 2.60 8.79 9.53
C VAL A 135 2.27 7.64 10.46
N MET A 136 1.49 6.69 9.98
CA MET A 136 1.22 5.41 10.63
C MET A 136 1.78 4.30 9.76
N TYR A 137 2.46 3.31 10.35
CA TYR A 137 3.05 2.21 9.60
C TYR A 137 3.24 0.95 10.46
N PHE A 138 3.37 -0.19 9.80
CA PHE A 138 3.76 -1.44 10.43
C PHE A 138 5.29 -1.56 10.51
N ARG A 139 5.87 -1.44 11.70
CA ARG A 139 7.30 -1.65 11.93
C ARG A 139 7.65 -3.13 11.88
N LYS A 140 8.17 -3.58 10.74
CA LYS A 140 8.88 -4.86 10.61
C LYS A 140 10.35 -4.68 11.03
N PRO A 141 10.86 -5.38 12.06
CA PRO A 141 12.27 -5.37 12.40
C PRO A 141 13.15 -5.79 11.23
N GLY A 142 14.29 -5.11 11.06
CA GLY A 142 15.22 -5.37 9.95
C GLY A 142 14.86 -4.66 8.64
N VAL A 143 13.66 -4.10 8.50
CA VAL A 143 13.22 -3.42 7.28
C VAL A 143 13.21 -1.92 7.45
N LEU A 144 13.89 -1.21 6.55
CA LEU A 144 13.83 0.24 6.45
C LEU A 144 12.60 0.66 5.64
N MET A 145 11.68 1.39 6.26
CA MET A 145 10.52 1.93 5.55
C MET A 145 10.69 3.40 5.25
N MET A 146 10.46 3.76 3.99
CA MET A 146 10.62 5.12 3.48
C MET A 146 9.36 5.59 2.76
N ASP A 147 8.71 6.59 3.34
CA ASP A 147 7.68 7.34 2.65
C ASP A 147 8.32 8.43 1.78
N VAL A 148 8.23 8.26 0.47
CA VAL A 148 8.81 9.17 -0.53
C VAL A 148 8.13 10.52 -0.50
N MET A 149 6.82 10.60 -0.22
CA MET A 149 6.13 11.89 -0.13
C MET A 149 6.72 12.72 1.01
N VAL A 150 6.94 12.11 2.18
CA VAL A 150 7.57 12.79 3.33
C VAL A 150 8.99 13.24 3.00
N SER A 151 9.75 12.40 2.31
CA SER A 151 11.12 12.71 1.88
C SER A 151 11.16 13.87 0.90
N CYS A 152 10.28 13.87 -0.11
CA CYS A 152 10.12 14.96 -1.07
C CYS A 152 9.68 16.26 -0.39
N ARG A 153 8.72 16.21 0.53
CA ARG A 153 8.28 17.39 1.29
C ARG A 153 9.42 18.01 2.10
N LYS A 154 10.31 17.21 2.68
CA LYS A 154 11.50 17.74 3.36
C LYS A 154 12.50 18.34 2.37
N ARG A 155 12.71 17.69 1.23
CA ARG A 155 13.67 18.14 0.21
C ARG A 155 13.22 19.41 -0.53
N TYR A 156 11.91 19.58 -0.69
CA TYR A 156 11.25 20.67 -1.40
C TYR A 156 10.29 21.43 -0.46
N SER A 157 10.77 21.77 0.73
CA SER A 157 9.97 22.34 1.84
C SER A 157 9.29 23.68 1.56
N ASN A 158 9.67 24.36 0.47
CA ASN A 158 9.09 25.63 0.06
C ASN A 158 7.89 25.45 -0.88
N SER A 159 7.57 24.22 -1.28
CA SER A 159 6.42 23.92 -2.12
C SER A 159 5.15 23.80 -1.30
N GLU A 160 4.06 24.41 -1.77
CA GLU A 160 2.71 24.16 -1.26
C GLU A 160 2.09 22.88 -1.85
N LYS A 161 2.62 22.40 -3.00
CA LYS A 161 2.17 21.19 -3.68
C LYS A 161 2.91 19.96 -3.18
N ASN A 162 2.16 18.89 -2.89
CA ASN A 162 2.67 17.63 -2.35
C ASN A 162 2.21 16.38 -3.13
N SER A 163 1.65 16.56 -4.33
CA SER A 163 1.16 15.43 -5.13
C SER A 163 2.30 14.69 -5.82
N LEU A 164 2.12 13.40 -6.09
CA LEU A 164 3.08 12.61 -6.87
C LEU A 164 3.36 13.25 -8.23
N SER A 165 2.31 13.70 -8.95
CA SER A 165 2.47 14.35 -10.26
C SER A 165 3.36 15.58 -10.19
N TYR A 166 3.22 16.40 -9.14
CA TYR A 166 4.08 17.56 -8.93
C TYR A 166 5.53 17.16 -8.70
N PHE A 167 5.77 16.14 -7.86
CA PHE A 167 7.14 15.69 -7.60
C PHE A 167 7.80 15.03 -8.82
N LEU A 168 7.04 14.32 -9.66
CA LEU A 168 7.53 13.79 -10.93
C LEU A 168 7.93 14.93 -11.90
N GLU A 169 7.12 15.97 -11.99
CA GLU A 169 7.39 17.15 -12.83
C GLU A 169 8.69 17.84 -12.44
N ILE A 170 8.88 18.17 -11.14
CA ILE A 170 10.11 18.84 -10.70
C ILE A 170 11.36 17.95 -10.76
N ALA A 171 11.17 16.62 -10.77
CA ALA A 171 12.25 15.65 -10.94
C ALA A 171 12.56 15.37 -12.43
N ASN A 172 11.81 15.98 -13.37
CA ASN A 172 11.91 15.71 -14.81
C ASN A 172 11.75 14.21 -15.14
N LEU A 173 10.83 13.54 -14.45
CA LEU A 173 10.46 12.15 -14.67
C LEU A 173 9.17 12.05 -15.47
N GLU A 174 8.94 10.89 -16.08
CA GLU A 174 7.69 10.63 -16.80
C GLU A 174 6.48 10.80 -15.86
N GLY A 175 5.44 11.44 -16.37
CA GLY A 175 4.21 11.66 -15.63
C GLY A 175 3.45 10.36 -15.39
N LYS A 176 2.54 10.38 -14.40
CA LYS A 176 1.65 9.25 -14.15
C LYS A 176 0.39 9.32 -15.01
N MET A 177 -0.16 8.16 -15.38
CA MET A 177 -1.54 8.09 -15.86
C MET A 177 -2.49 8.50 -14.73
N ASN A 178 -3.43 9.40 -15.02
CA ASN A 178 -4.43 9.82 -14.05
C ASN A 178 -5.74 9.10 -14.31
N LEU A 179 -6.09 8.16 -13.43
CA LEU A 179 -7.40 7.54 -13.39
C LEU A 179 -8.17 8.12 -12.19
N SER A 180 -9.37 8.65 -12.44
CA SER A 180 -10.18 9.20 -11.34
C SER A 180 -10.68 8.08 -10.43
N HIS A 181 -10.87 8.36 -9.14
CA HIS A 181 -11.44 7.38 -8.19
C HIS A 181 -12.83 6.89 -8.62
N LEU A 182 -13.63 7.75 -9.26
CA LEU A 182 -14.94 7.37 -9.80
C LEU A 182 -14.82 6.36 -10.94
N THR A 183 -13.87 6.58 -11.85
CA THR A 183 -13.61 5.67 -12.97
C THR A 183 -13.07 4.34 -12.47
N LEU A 184 -12.11 4.36 -11.53
CA LEU A 184 -11.55 3.16 -10.93
C LEU A 184 -12.62 2.34 -10.20
N ARG A 185 -13.45 3.01 -9.38
CA ARG A 185 -14.57 2.36 -8.67
C ARG A 185 -15.56 1.74 -9.66
N LYS A 186 -15.87 2.43 -10.75
CA LYS A 186 -16.73 1.88 -11.82
C LYS A 186 -16.13 0.60 -12.39
N TYR A 187 -14.86 0.62 -12.83
CA TYR A 187 -14.21 -0.58 -13.38
C TYR A 187 -14.18 -1.74 -12.41
N TYR A 188 -13.93 -1.45 -11.12
CA TYR A 188 -13.97 -2.47 -10.08
C TYR A 188 -15.37 -3.09 -9.92
N HIS A 189 -16.43 -2.28 -9.85
CA HIS A 189 -17.80 -2.80 -9.75
C HIS A 189 -18.22 -3.58 -10.99
N ASP A 190 -17.93 -3.04 -12.19
CA ASP A 190 -18.22 -3.72 -13.46
C ASP A 190 -17.54 -5.12 -13.45
N ALA A 191 -16.27 -5.21 -13.04
CA ALA A 191 -15.56 -6.48 -12.92
C ALA A 191 -16.18 -7.43 -11.87
N LYS A 192 -16.54 -6.91 -10.68
CA LYS A 192 -17.16 -7.69 -9.59
C LYS A 192 -18.53 -8.24 -9.96
N GLU A 193 -19.29 -7.52 -10.79
CA GLU A 193 -20.60 -7.94 -11.30
C GLU A 193 -20.51 -8.81 -12.56
N GLY A 194 -19.30 -9.11 -13.06
CA GLY A 194 -19.10 -9.86 -14.30
C GLY A 194 -19.54 -9.09 -15.56
N ILE A 195 -19.68 -7.77 -15.46
CA ILE A 195 -19.98 -6.89 -16.58
C ILE A 195 -18.67 -6.69 -17.35
N THR A 196 -18.46 -7.52 -18.37
CA THR A 196 -17.38 -7.28 -19.32
C THR A 196 -17.72 -6.00 -20.11
N GLY A 197 -16.92 -4.95 -19.95
CA GLY A 197 -17.01 -3.74 -20.77
C GLY A 197 -16.93 -4.07 -22.27
N PRO A 198 -17.35 -3.14 -23.17
CA PRO A 198 -17.20 -3.37 -24.60
C PRO A 198 -15.73 -3.67 -24.92
N LYS A 199 -15.51 -4.77 -25.65
CA LYS A 199 -14.22 -5.15 -26.21
C LYS A 199 -13.64 -4.06 -27.10
#